data_AF-A0A0K3B8A2-F1
#
_entry.id   AF-A0A0K3B8A2-F1
#
_cell.length_a   1.000
_cell.length_b   1.000
_cell.length_c   1.000
_cell.angle_alpha   90.00
_cell.angle_beta   90.00
_cell.angle_gamma   90.00
#
_symmetry.space_group_name_H-M   'P 1'
#
loop_
_entity.id
_entity.type
_entity.pdbx_description
1 polymer ?
#
loop_
_entity_poly.entity_id
_entity_poly.type
_entity_poly.pdbx_seq_one_letter_code
_entity_poly.pdbx_strand_id
1 'polypeptide(L)'
;MAALVALSTTASFVVTAVAASVVTAAPAQALENGLARTPPMGFNNWNTTHCRAEFNEKMVMDTADIFVSRGLKDAGYQYVNIDDCWAKTARNAQGDLEPDPVRFPRGIKFVADYVHAKGLKFGIYTSAGTKTCNTAGFPGGLNNEQRDANLFASWGVDYLKYDNCNNQGVDAKQRYTKMRDALAATGRPIVFSICEWGQNKPWEWAQNVGNLWRTTGDINDTYAKMVDIFKKNLPLAPYAKPGAWNDPDMLEVGNGGMTPTEYRSHFSLWAVMAAPLLIGADLRKVNAENFQTLLNRDVIDVDQDRLGVQGRQISLSGNNYVISKPLSNSDYAVVLFNNNSSAQTISTTASAIGIGTSSSYNLKDLWSKSSRTTTGAISASVPAHGTVMYRVSKGVRTPPAAGTHHVSDLSWDTATSGWGPVEKDRSNGNQAAGDGRTLTINGTTYAKGLGVHAVSEISFYLGRACKAFSASVGIDDEVAGSNGSVVFQVFADGTKIADSGTMTGATAARQLSGSLANAELLRLVVTNGGDNIDHDHADWANPAVTCG
;
A
#
# COMPACT_ATOMS: atom_id res chain seq x y z
N MET A 1 -57.24 46.94 -58.43
CA MET A 1 -56.29 47.71 -57.60
C MET A 1 -56.93 47.99 -56.27
N ALA A 2 -56.49 47.31 -55.21
CA ALA A 2 -56.52 47.70 -53.79
C ALA A 2 -56.30 46.41 -52.96
N ALA A 3 -55.15 46.34 -52.29
CA ALA A 3 -54.77 45.23 -51.43
C ALA A 3 -55.54 45.31 -50.10
N LEU A 4 -56.05 44.17 -49.63
CA LEU A 4 -56.60 44.00 -48.29
C LEU A 4 -55.50 43.41 -47.38
N VAL A 5 -55.11 44.16 -46.35
CA VAL A 5 -54.23 43.69 -45.27
C VAL A 5 -55.11 43.09 -44.18
N ALA A 6 -54.91 41.81 -43.86
CA ALA A 6 -55.50 41.15 -42.70
C ALA A 6 -54.41 40.96 -41.63
N LEU A 7 -54.64 41.53 -40.44
CA LEU A 7 -53.81 41.32 -39.25
C LEU A 7 -53.98 39.90 -38.74
N SER A 8 -52.87 39.17 -38.55
CA SER A 8 -52.81 37.94 -37.77
C SER A 8 -52.07 38.19 -36.46
N THR A 9 -52.75 37.92 -35.35
CA THR A 9 -52.24 37.98 -33.98
C THR A 9 -51.46 36.71 -33.66
N THR A 10 -50.16 36.82 -33.37
CA THR A 10 -49.34 35.73 -32.80
C THR A 10 -49.12 35.97 -31.31
N ALA A 11 -49.57 35.02 -30.49
CA ALA A 11 -49.37 34.99 -29.05
C ALA A 11 -47.92 34.61 -28.71
N SER A 12 -47.25 35.40 -27.86
CA SER A 12 -45.93 35.09 -27.31
C SER A 12 -46.06 34.25 -26.04
N PHE A 13 -45.54 33.03 -26.07
CA PHE A 13 -45.28 32.23 -24.86
C PHE A 13 -43.97 32.70 -24.23
N VAL A 14 -44.04 33.18 -22.98
CA VAL A 14 -42.85 33.43 -22.15
C VAL A 14 -42.50 32.13 -21.44
N VAL A 15 -41.37 31.52 -21.79
CA VAL A 15 -40.79 30.39 -21.06
C VAL A 15 -39.87 30.95 -19.98
N THR A 16 -40.28 30.88 -18.72
CA THR A 16 -39.46 31.24 -17.57
C THR A 16 -38.47 30.11 -17.30
N ALA A 17 -37.20 30.28 -17.65
CA ALA A 17 -36.13 29.35 -17.30
C ALA A 17 -35.81 29.46 -15.81
N VAL A 18 -36.17 28.44 -15.02
CA VAL A 18 -35.74 28.30 -13.63
C VAL A 18 -34.29 27.79 -13.65
N ALA A 19 -33.34 28.67 -13.38
CA ALA A 19 -31.95 28.29 -13.17
C ALA A 19 -31.83 27.56 -11.82
N ALA A 20 -31.72 26.24 -11.86
CA ALA A 20 -31.35 25.46 -10.68
C ALA A 20 -29.87 25.70 -10.36
N SER A 21 -29.61 26.51 -9.34
CA SER A 21 -28.27 26.67 -8.77
C SER A 21 -27.85 25.36 -8.09
N VAL A 22 -26.99 24.60 -8.77
CA VAL A 22 -26.32 23.44 -8.19
C VAL A 22 -25.33 23.94 -7.15
N VAL A 23 -25.72 23.90 -5.88
CA VAL A 23 -24.80 24.13 -4.77
C VAL A 23 -23.88 22.91 -4.67
N THR A 24 -22.68 23.01 -5.23
CA THR A 24 -21.62 22.05 -4.95
C THR A 24 -21.21 22.22 -3.48
N ALA A 25 -21.46 21.21 -2.65
CA ALA A 25 -20.97 21.19 -1.27
C ALA A 25 -19.45 21.40 -1.27
N ALA A 26 -18.95 22.34 -0.46
CA ALA A 26 -17.51 22.51 -0.28
C ALA A 26 -16.91 21.20 0.23
N PRO A 27 -15.73 20.76 -0.26
CA PRO A 27 -15.07 19.59 0.28
C PRO A 27 -14.85 19.80 1.79
N ALA A 28 -15.22 18.79 2.58
CA ALA A 28 -15.02 18.83 4.03
C ALA A 28 -13.55 19.13 4.33
N GLN A 29 -13.27 20.24 5.02
CA GLN A 29 -11.90 20.63 5.38
C GLN A 29 -11.41 19.73 6.52
N ALA A 30 -10.41 18.90 6.22
CA ALA A 30 -9.66 18.11 7.20
C ALA A 30 -8.99 19.00 8.26
N LEU A 31 -8.67 18.42 9.42
CA LEU A 31 -7.85 19.04 10.44
C LEU A 31 -6.43 19.24 9.89
N GLU A 32 -6.19 20.38 9.27
CA GLU A 32 -4.88 20.74 8.73
C GLU A 32 -4.04 21.47 9.77
N ASN A 33 -3.70 20.79 10.88
CA ASN A 33 -2.85 21.34 11.95
C ASN A 33 -1.34 21.14 11.74
N GLY A 34 -0.93 20.61 10.59
CA GLY A 34 0.49 20.38 10.26
C GLY A 34 1.11 19.14 10.91
N LEU A 35 0.38 18.43 11.79
CA LEU A 35 0.89 17.30 12.56
C LEU A 35 0.57 15.95 11.91
N ALA A 36 1.22 14.89 12.41
CA ALA A 36 1.01 13.49 11.99
C ALA A 36 1.00 13.29 10.47
N ARG A 37 1.92 13.96 9.74
CA ARG A 37 2.01 13.83 8.27
C ARG A 37 2.39 12.41 7.82
N THR A 38 2.97 11.62 8.71
CA THR A 38 3.07 10.16 8.68
C THR A 38 2.43 9.60 9.97
N PRO A 39 2.08 8.31 10.03
CA PRO A 39 1.53 7.70 11.23
C PRO A 39 2.45 7.92 12.44
N PRO A 40 1.93 8.31 13.63
CA PRO A 40 2.78 8.50 14.81
C PRO A 40 3.52 7.21 15.21
N MET A 41 4.82 7.35 15.52
CA MET A 41 5.65 6.26 16.05
C MET A 41 6.11 6.57 17.47
N GLY A 42 5.97 5.63 18.39
CA GLY A 42 6.31 5.88 19.79
C GLY A 42 6.14 4.68 20.70
N PHE A 43 5.84 4.97 21.96
CA PHE A 43 5.59 4.03 23.04
C PHE A 43 4.35 4.47 23.81
N ASN A 44 3.62 3.51 24.36
CA ASN A 44 2.59 3.73 25.38
C ASN A 44 2.67 2.58 26.41
N ASN A 45 2.59 2.91 27.69
CA ASN A 45 2.82 1.95 28.76
C ASN A 45 1.65 1.00 29.10
N TRP A 46 0.45 1.23 28.53
CA TRP A 46 -0.78 0.59 29.00
C TRP A 46 -0.74 -0.94 28.90
N ASN A 47 -0.41 -1.49 27.73
CA ASN A 47 -0.40 -2.94 27.48
C ASN A 47 0.53 -3.71 28.42
N THR A 48 1.56 -3.04 28.95
CA THR A 48 2.56 -3.69 29.80
C THR A 48 2.39 -3.40 31.28
N THR A 49 2.13 -2.17 31.70
CA THR A 49 2.17 -1.79 33.13
C THR A 49 0.80 -1.47 33.72
N HIS A 50 -0.19 -1.11 32.88
CA HIS A 50 -1.47 -0.54 33.32
C HIS A 50 -1.23 0.48 34.46
N CYS A 51 -1.90 0.28 35.60
CA CYS A 51 -1.79 1.11 36.79
C CYS A 51 -0.91 0.49 37.89
N ARG A 52 -0.05 -0.48 37.57
CA ARG A 52 0.83 -1.11 38.59
C ARG A 52 1.95 -0.17 39.02
N ALA A 53 2.66 -0.51 40.09
CA ALA A 53 3.66 0.36 40.71
C ALA A 53 4.86 0.68 39.79
N GLU A 54 5.11 -0.16 38.78
CA GLU A 54 6.15 0.04 37.77
C GLU A 54 5.84 1.20 36.82
N PHE A 55 4.59 1.65 36.74
CA PHE A 55 4.22 2.87 36.02
C PHE A 55 4.51 4.11 36.88
N ASN A 56 5.67 4.70 36.67
CA ASN A 56 6.14 5.87 37.40
C ASN A 56 7.15 6.68 36.55
N GLU A 57 7.53 7.84 37.05
CA GLU A 57 8.49 8.76 36.46
C GLU A 57 9.78 8.08 36.00
N LYS A 58 10.37 7.21 36.84
CA LYS A 58 11.60 6.50 36.49
C LYS A 58 11.40 5.60 35.28
N MET A 59 10.29 4.87 35.19
CA MET A 59 10.01 4.03 34.02
C MET A 59 9.93 4.85 32.73
N VAL A 60 9.27 6.00 32.77
CA VAL A 60 9.15 6.89 31.59
C VAL A 60 10.53 7.40 31.16
N MET A 61 11.37 7.81 32.12
CA MET A 61 12.74 8.25 31.85
C MET A 61 13.62 7.14 31.30
N ASP A 62 13.57 5.93 31.89
CA ASP A 62 14.31 4.76 31.41
C ASP A 62 13.88 4.38 29.98
N THR A 63 12.59 4.47 29.68
CA THR A 63 12.06 4.27 28.32
C THR A 63 12.63 5.29 27.34
N ALA A 64 12.65 6.58 27.71
CA ALA A 64 13.25 7.63 26.89
C ALA A 64 14.76 7.40 26.65
N ASP A 65 15.47 6.89 27.66
CA ASP A 65 16.88 6.51 27.53
C ASP A 65 17.09 5.31 26.60
N ILE A 66 16.18 4.33 26.63
CA ILE A 66 16.20 3.19 25.70
C ILE A 66 15.94 3.64 24.26
N PHE A 67 15.05 4.62 24.05
CA PHE A 67 14.79 5.14 22.71
C PHE A 67 16.08 5.63 22.03
N VAL A 68 16.92 6.34 22.79
CA VAL A 68 18.21 6.84 22.30
C VAL A 68 19.26 5.72 22.25
N SER A 69 19.50 5.05 23.37
CA SER A 69 20.63 4.12 23.51
C SER A 69 20.51 2.84 22.68
N ARG A 70 19.28 2.42 22.35
CA ARG A 70 19.02 1.21 21.54
C ARG A 70 18.51 1.52 20.13
N GLY A 71 18.57 2.79 19.70
CA GLY A 71 18.36 3.18 18.31
C GLY A 71 16.90 3.28 17.82
N LEU A 72 15.90 3.23 18.72
CA LEU A 72 14.49 3.43 18.32
C LEU A 72 14.25 4.85 17.82
N LYS A 73 14.88 5.86 18.43
CA LYS A 73 14.83 7.24 17.97
C LYS A 73 15.32 7.37 16.53
N ASP A 74 16.45 6.74 16.23
CA ASP A 74 17.04 6.73 14.88
C ASP A 74 16.26 5.85 13.89
N ALA A 75 15.35 5.02 14.37
CA ALA A 75 14.38 4.29 13.56
C ALA A 75 13.07 5.07 13.34
N GLY A 76 12.86 6.21 14.01
CA GLY A 76 11.71 7.10 13.81
C GLY A 76 10.76 7.20 15.00
N TYR A 77 10.92 6.38 16.03
CA TYR A 77 10.09 6.44 17.24
C TYR A 77 10.41 7.71 18.03
N GLN A 78 9.41 8.56 18.24
CA GLN A 78 9.62 9.88 18.84
C GLN A 78 8.68 10.19 20.00
N TYR A 79 7.53 9.53 20.11
CA TYR A 79 6.55 9.81 21.17
C TYR A 79 6.73 8.85 22.36
N VAL A 80 6.98 9.37 23.56
CA VAL A 80 6.93 8.62 24.82
C VAL A 80 5.64 8.98 25.53
N ASN A 81 4.59 8.17 25.30
CA ASN A 81 3.26 8.45 25.83
C ASN A 81 3.05 7.72 27.16
N ILE A 82 2.39 8.41 28.09
CA ILE A 82 1.83 7.79 29.29
C ILE A 82 0.32 7.62 29.15
N ASP A 83 -0.21 6.56 29.75
CA ASP A 83 -1.63 6.23 29.73
C ASP A 83 -2.32 6.52 31.07
N ASP A 84 -3.48 5.92 31.34
CA ASP A 84 -4.29 6.13 32.55
C ASP A 84 -3.49 5.94 33.86
N CYS A 85 -4.05 6.45 34.97
CA CYS A 85 -3.50 6.33 36.34
C CYS A 85 -2.27 7.19 36.66
N TRP A 86 -2.00 8.25 35.90
CA TRP A 86 -0.90 9.18 36.17
C TRP A 86 -1.25 10.30 37.17
N ALA A 87 -2.53 10.63 37.29
CA ALA A 87 -3.04 11.73 38.11
C ALA A 87 -3.55 11.24 39.48
N LYS A 88 -3.82 12.16 40.40
CA LYS A 88 -4.68 11.91 41.56
C LYS A 88 -6.12 11.64 41.12
N THR A 89 -6.89 10.95 41.96
CA THR A 89 -8.31 10.63 41.70
C THR A 89 -9.26 11.83 41.84
N ALA A 90 -8.75 12.95 42.38
CA ALA A 90 -9.45 14.23 42.49
C ALA A 90 -8.62 15.35 41.85
N ARG A 91 -9.33 16.33 41.28
CA ARG A 91 -8.74 17.62 40.89
C ARG A 91 -8.36 18.40 42.15
N ASN A 92 -7.38 19.30 42.03
CA ASN A 92 -6.99 20.18 43.13
C ASN A 92 -8.06 21.26 43.42
N ALA A 93 -7.81 22.11 44.42
CA ALA A 93 -8.75 23.17 44.82
C ALA A 93 -9.05 24.20 43.70
N GLN A 94 -8.14 24.35 42.73
CA GLN A 94 -8.30 25.23 41.58
C GLN A 94 -9.12 24.56 40.47
N GLY A 95 -9.36 23.25 40.54
CA GLY A 95 -10.06 22.45 39.53
C GLY A 95 -9.13 21.78 38.51
N ASP A 96 -7.81 21.82 38.72
CA ASP A 96 -6.84 21.27 37.78
C ASP A 96 -6.49 19.81 38.08
N LEU A 97 -6.09 19.08 37.03
CA LEU A 97 -5.51 17.76 37.19
C LEU A 97 -4.17 17.86 37.95
N GLU A 98 -3.95 16.97 38.90
CA GLU A 98 -2.71 16.94 39.68
C GLU A 98 -2.02 15.59 39.48
N PRO A 99 -0.72 15.55 39.10
CA PRO A 99 0.03 14.29 39.02
C PRO A 99 0.03 13.56 40.36
N ASP A 100 0.01 12.24 40.34
CA ASP A 100 0.18 11.44 41.55
C ASP A 100 1.61 11.68 42.11
N PRO A 101 1.77 12.18 43.35
CA PRO A 101 3.07 12.58 43.89
C PRO A 101 3.98 11.39 44.25
N VAL A 102 3.45 10.17 44.31
CA VAL A 102 4.23 8.95 44.51
C VAL A 102 4.78 8.47 43.17
N ARG A 103 3.97 8.50 42.10
CA ARG A 103 4.39 8.08 40.76
C ARG A 103 5.26 9.13 40.07
N PHE A 104 4.89 10.39 40.22
CA PHE A 104 5.48 11.54 39.54
C PHE A 104 5.86 12.62 40.56
N PRO A 105 6.83 12.34 41.46
CA PRO A 105 7.18 13.24 42.56
C PRO A 105 7.71 14.61 42.08
N ARG A 106 8.26 14.70 40.86
CA ARG A 106 8.71 15.97 40.25
C ARG A 106 7.69 16.56 39.28
N GLY A 107 6.53 15.92 39.14
CA GLY A 107 5.43 16.36 38.28
C GLY A 107 5.65 16.09 36.79
N ILE A 108 4.57 16.18 36.01
CA ILE A 108 4.58 15.84 34.57
C ILE A 108 5.47 16.75 33.75
N LYS A 109 5.52 18.07 34.06
CA LYS A 109 6.41 18.99 33.35
C LYS A 109 7.87 18.55 33.42
N PHE A 110 8.34 18.10 34.58
CA PHE A 110 9.71 17.62 34.73
C PHE A 110 9.98 16.41 33.82
N VAL A 111 9.03 15.48 33.74
CA VAL A 111 9.16 14.29 32.87
C VAL A 111 9.16 14.67 31.40
N ALA A 112 8.26 15.58 30.99
CA ALA A 112 8.22 16.09 29.62
C ALA A 112 9.53 16.80 29.25
N ASP A 113 10.05 17.68 30.12
CA ASP A 113 11.34 18.36 29.93
C ASP A 113 12.49 17.33 29.78
N TYR A 114 12.48 16.24 30.57
CA TYR A 114 13.48 15.17 30.44
C TYR A 114 13.39 14.45 29.09
N VAL A 115 12.18 14.11 28.65
CA VAL A 115 11.92 13.47 27.34
C VAL A 115 12.36 14.40 26.20
N HIS A 116 12.05 15.70 26.28
CA HIS A 116 12.48 16.70 25.31
C HIS A 116 14.00 16.86 25.27
N ALA A 117 14.69 16.79 26.41
CA ALA A 117 16.16 16.83 26.47
C ALA A 117 16.83 15.65 25.74
N LYS A 118 16.11 14.55 25.53
CA LYS A 118 16.54 13.41 24.69
C LYS A 118 16.21 13.61 23.21
N GLY A 119 15.62 14.74 22.84
CA GLY A 119 15.10 15.04 21.50
C GLY A 119 13.92 14.16 21.10
N LEU A 120 13.11 13.75 22.09
CA LEU A 120 11.87 13.02 21.92
C LEU A 120 10.68 13.94 22.23
N LYS A 121 9.46 13.41 22.09
CA LYS A 121 8.19 14.08 22.37
C LYS A 121 7.43 13.34 23.44
N PHE A 122 6.67 14.06 24.26
CA PHE A 122 5.95 13.50 25.40
C PHE A 122 4.44 13.48 25.15
N GLY A 123 3.78 12.37 25.47
CA GLY A 123 2.33 12.25 25.35
C GLY A 123 1.64 11.93 26.67
N ILE A 124 0.39 12.37 26.78
CA ILE A 124 -0.45 12.19 27.97
C ILE A 124 -1.81 11.60 27.59
N TYR A 125 -2.55 11.16 28.60
CA TYR A 125 -3.86 10.55 28.49
C TYR A 125 -4.90 11.23 29.37
N THR A 126 -6.13 11.34 28.87
CA THR A 126 -7.35 11.50 29.67
C THR A 126 -8.56 11.00 28.86
N SER A 127 -9.79 11.19 29.34
CA SER A 127 -11.02 10.71 28.69
C SER A 127 -11.95 11.86 28.31
N ALA A 128 -12.64 11.73 27.19
CA ALA A 128 -13.82 12.51 26.80
C ALA A 128 -15.06 12.12 27.63
N GLY A 129 -14.89 12.09 28.94
CA GLY A 129 -15.92 11.78 29.93
C GLY A 129 -15.58 12.40 31.27
N THR A 130 -16.44 12.17 32.28
CA THR A 130 -16.25 12.72 33.62
C THR A 130 -15.12 12.04 34.39
N LYS A 131 -14.81 10.79 34.04
CA LYS A 131 -13.76 9.95 34.61
C LYS A 131 -13.04 9.17 33.50
N THR A 132 -11.79 8.80 33.73
CA THR A 132 -11.05 7.86 32.86
C THR A 132 -11.61 6.44 32.96
N CYS A 133 -11.07 5.49 32.20
CA CYS A 133 -11.61 4.12 32.14
C CYS A 133 -11.32 3.29 33.39
N ASN A 134 -10.23 3.57 34.10
CA ASN A 134 -9.91 2.83 35.31
C ASN A 134 -10.98 3.01 36.39
N THR A 135 -11.33 1.91 37.06
CA THR A 135 -12.37 1.88 38.09
C THR A 135 -12.04 2.70 39.35
N ALA A 136 -10.77 3.05 39.58
CA ALA A 136 -10.38 4.00 40.63
C ALA A 136 -10.91 5.43 40.37
N GLY A 137 -11.33 5.73 39.14
CA GLY A 137 -12.05 6.95 38.79
C GLY A 137 -11.18 8.20 38.79
N PHE A 138 -10.13 8.24 37.97
CA PHE A 138 -9.35 9.45 37.74
C PHE A 138 -10.17 10.49 36.97
N PRO A 139 -9.99 11.80 37.21
CA PRO A 139 -10.81 12.82 36.54
C PRO A 139 -10.62 12.81 35.02
N GLY A 140 -11.73 12.77 34.28
CA GLY A 140 -11.74 12.96 32.83
C GLY A 140 -11.89 14.43 32.43
N GLY A 141 -11.80 14.69 31.13
CA GLY A 141 -11.78 16.04 30.57
C GLY A 141 -13.14 16.62 30.17
N LEU A 142 -14.23 15.85 30.25
CA LEU A 142 -15.56 16.36 29.89
C LEU A 142 -15.91 17.59 30.75
N ASN A 143 -16.28 18.69 30.09
CA ASN A 143 -16.54 20.01 30.68
C ASN A 143 -15.32 20.70 31.32
N ASN A 144 -14.11 20.17 31.12
CA ASN A 144 -12.85 20.76 31.57
C ASN A 144 -11.85 20.93 30.42
N GLU A 145 -12.30 20.85 29.17
CA GLU A 145 -11.45 20.67 27.99
C GLU A 145 -10.41 21.81 27.83
N GLN A 146 -10.86 23.08 27.90
CA GLN A 146 -9.94 24.23 27.77
C GLN A 146 -8.93 24.29 28.91
N ARG A 147 -9.36 23.98 30.13
CA ARG A 147 -8.51 23.98 31.32
C ARG A 147 -7.44 22.91 31.20
N ASP A 148 -7.84 21.69 30.89
CA ASP A 148 -6.93 20.55 30.78
C ASP A 148 -5.96 20.76 29.60
N ALA A 149 -6.44 21.28 28.46
CA ALA A 149 -5.59 21.62 27.32
C ALA A 149 -4.53 22.67 27.69
N ASN A 150 -4.90 23.75 28.37
CA ASN A 150 -3.96 24.77 28.85
C ASN A 150 -2.90 24.17 29.78
N LEU A 151 -3.32 23.27 30.68
CA LEU A 151 -2.42 22.60 31.60
C LEU A 151 -1.43 21.69 30.85
N PHE A 152 -1.90 20.88 29.92
CA PHE A 152 -1.06 20.03 29.08
C PHE A 152 -0.05 20.85 28.25
N ALA A 153 -0.51 21.97 27.67
CA ALA A 153 0.38 22.88 26.96
C ALA A 153 1.45 23.50 27.88
N SER A 154 1.07 23.89 29.11
CA SER A 154 2.01 24.43 30.11
C SER A 154 3.07 23.42 30.57
N TRP A 155 2.74 22.13 30.53
CA TRP A 155 3.67 21.04 30.85
C TRP A 155 4.53 20.61 29.67
N GLY A 156 4.28 21.13 28.46
CA GLY A 156 5.04 20.74 27.28
C GLY A 156 4.56 19.43 26.63
N VAL A 157 3.31 19.02 26.83
CA VAL A 157 2.76 17.83 26.16
C VAL A 157 2.72 18.03 24.64
N ASP A 158 3.06 17.00 23.86
CA ASP A 158 3.08 17.00 22.39
C ASP A 158 2.04 16.06 21.77
N TYR A 159 1.42 15.20 22.58
CA TYR A 159 0.46 14.19 22.15
C TYR A 159 -0.61 13.98 23.23
N LEU A 160 -1.88 13.93 22.84
CA LEU A 160 -2.99 13.58 23.73
C LEU A 160 -3.73 12.35 23.17
N LYS A 161 -3.76 11.25 23.95
CA LYS A 161 -4.74 10.16 23.79
C LYS A 161 -5.99 10.53 24.58
N TYR A 162 -7.16 10.54 23.92
CA TYR A 162 -8.41 11.00 24.52
C TYR A 162 -9.50 9.92 24.43
N ASP A 163 -9.73 9.25 25.55
CA ASP A 163 -10.61 8.09 25.70
C ASP A 163 -12.11 8.43 25.64
N ASN A 164 -12.98 7.44 25.80
CA ASN A 164 -14.44 7.58 25.65
C ASN A 164 -15.24 7.08 26.87
N CYS A 165 -14.59 6.58 27.92
CA CYS A 165 -15.25 6.14 29.16
C CYS A 165 -15.97 7.30 29.89
N ASN A 166 -17.08 6.99 30.57
CA ASN A 166 -17.86 7.94 31.39
C ASN A 166 -18.32 9.19 30.61
N ASN A 167 -18.64 9.04 29.32
CA ASN A 167 -19.03 10.13 28.41
C ASN A 167 -20.43 10.75 28.66
N GLN A 168 -21.19 10.23 29.64
CA GLN A 168 -22.52 10.70 30.02
C GLN A 168 -23.58 10.66 28.90
N GLY A 169 -23.35 9.86 27.84
CA GLY A 169 -24.22 9.82 26.67
C GLY A 169 -24.15 11.07 25.77
N VAL A 170 -23.20 11.97 26.02
CA VAL A 170 -22.99 13.15 25.17
C VAL A 170 -22.39 12.70 23.84
N ASP A 171 -22.83 13.30 22.74
CA ASP A 171 -22.41 12.98 21.38
C ASP A 171 -20.87 12.98 21.23
N ALA A 172 -20.33 11.97 20.54
CA ALA A 172 -18.90 11.80 20.35
C ALA A 172 -18.30 12.96 19.55
N LYS A 173 -18.91 13.34 18.42
CA LYS A 173 -18.39 14.42 17.57
C LYS A 173 -18.31 15.71 18.37
N GLN A 174 -19.33 16.02 19.17
CA GLN A 174 -19.36 17.20 20.04
C GLN A 174 -18.21 17.19 21.06
N ARG A 175 -18.04 16.10 21.83
CA ARG A 175 -17.00 16.02 22.87
C ARG A 175 -15.60 16.12 22.30
N TYR A 176 -15.31 15.37 21.23
CA TYR A 176 -13.99 15.39 20.60
C TYR A 176 -13.70 16.73 19.92
N THR A 177 -14.70 17.35 19.28
CA THR A 177 -14.61 18.72 18.71
C THR A 177 -14.24 19.74 19.78
N LYS A 178 -14.86 19.67 20.96
CA LYS A 178 -14.58 20.59 22.06
C LYS A 178 -13.14 20.49 22.57
N MET A 179 -12.60 19.27 22.66
CA MET A 179 -11.18 19.09 23.00
C MET A 179 -10.24 19.52 21.87
N ARG A 180 -10.57 19.27 20.59
CA ARG A 180 -9.80 19.83 19.46
C ARG A 180 -9.66 21.35 19.58
N ASP A 181 -10.78 22.04 19.77
CA ASP A 181 -10.80 23.51 19.85
C ASP A 181 -9.99 24.01 21.04
N ALA A 182 -10.12 23.34 22.18
CA ALA A 182 -9.33 23.61 23.37
C ALA A 182 -7.82 23.47 23.13
N LEU A 183 -7.38 22.38 22.48
CA LEU A 183 -5.98 22.16 22.11
C LEU A 183 -5.47 23.24 21.16
N ALA A 184 -6.24 23.56 20.11
CA ALA A 184 -5.88 24.59 19.15
C ALA A 184 -5.72 25.98 19.82
N ALA A 185 -6.62 26.31 20.76
CA ALA A 185 -6.59 27.57 21.49
C ALA A 185 -5.34 27.75 22.38
N THR A 186 -4.65 26.67 22.74
CA THR A 186 -3.39 26.75 23.51
C THR A 186 -2.24 27.34 22.69
N GLY A 187 -2.31 27.29 21.36
CA GLY A 187 -1.21 27.63 20.46
C GLY A 187 -0.04 26.64 20.44
N ARG A 188 -0.05 25.59 21.28
CA ARG A 188 0.95 24.52 21.25
C ARG A 188 0.52 23.42 20.27
N PRO A 189 1.38 22.97 19.35
CA PRO A 189 1.08 21.81 18.51
C PRO A 189 1.02 20.52 19.34
N ILE A 190 -0.17 19.93 19.44
CA ILE A 190 -0.41 18.66 20.16
C ILE A 190 -1.11 17.69 19.21
N VAL A 191 -0.52 16.51 18.98
CA VAL A 191 -1.14 15.43 18.22
C VAL A 191 -2.38 14.96 18.97
N PHE A 192 -3.54 14.94 18.30
CA PHE A 192 -4.79 14.57 18.94
C PHE A 192 -5.26 13.17 18.50
N SER A 193 -5.16 12.21 19.41
CA SER A 193 -5.53 10.80 19.21
C SER A 193 -6.87 10.49 19.86
N ILE A 194 -7.87 10.19 19.03
CA ILE A 194 -9.24 9.89 19.43
C ILE A 194 -9.35 8.41 19.79
N CYS A 195 -9.77 8.10 21.01
CA CYS A 195 -9.91 6.72 21.49
C CYS A 195 -11.38 6.42 21.85
N GLU A 196 -12.24 6.26 20.83
CA GLU A 196 -13.66 5.89 20.99
C GLU A 196 -14.03 4.51 20.46
N TRP A 197 -12.99 3.72 20.13
CA TRP A 197 -13.06 2.29 19.82
C TRP A 197 -13.84 1.91 18.55
N GLY A 198 -14.07 2.86 17.65
CA GLY A 198 -14.83 2.66 16.43
C GLY A 198 -16.35 2.74 16.62
N GLN A 199 -16.84 3.04 17.82
CA GLN A 199 -18.26 2.98 18.20
C GLN A 199 -19.14 3.90 17.35
N ASN A 200 -18.66 5.09 16.99
CA ASN A 200 -19.41 6.06 16.19
C ASN A 200 -18.78 6.27 14.81
N LYS A 201 -18.11 5.24 14.27
CA LYS A 201 -17.47 5.25 12.95
C LYS A 201 -16.57 6.47 12.73
N PRO A 202 -15.53 6.66 13.56
CA PRO A 202 -14.70 7.86 13.56
C PRO A 202 -14.04 8.14 12.20
N TRP A 203 -13.78 7.12 11.39
CA TRP A 203 -13.29 7.29 10.02
C TRP A 203 -14.19 8.17 9.13
N GLU A 204 -15.49 8.32 9.44
CA GLU A 204 -16.42 9.17 8.67
C GLU A 204 -16.39 10.66 9.07
N TRP A 205 -15.79 11.01 10.22
CA TRP A 205 -15.89 12.39 10.76
C TRP A 205 -14.64 12.91 11.47
N ALA A 206 -13.84 12.04 12.06
CA ALA A 206 -12.72 12.39 12.93
C ALA A 206 -11.56 13.06 12.17
N GLN A 207 -11.50 12.93 10.84
CA GLN A 207 -10.51 13.62 10.01
C GLN A 207 -10.54 15.16 10.14
N ASN A 208 -11.66 15.75 10.56
CA ASN A 208 -11.79 17.20 10.81
C ASN A 208 -11.61 17.55 12.31
N VAL A 209 -11.30 16.55 13.13
CA VAL A 209 -11.32 16.65 14.60
C VAL A 209 -9.98 16.28 15.20
N GLY A 210 -9.44 15.11 14.89
CA GLY A 210 -8.17 14.60 15.41
C GLY A 210 -7.23 14.13 14.29
N ASN A 211 -6.01 13.78 14.68
CA ASN A 211 -4.97 13.31 13.77
C ASN A 211 -5.02 11.80 13.52
N LEU A 212 -5.66 11.06 14.43
CA LEU A 212 -5.83 9.62 14.36
C LEU A 212 -6.99 9.18 15.25
N TRP A 213 -7.58 8.03 14.96
CA TRP A 213 -8.72 7.50 15.70
C TRP A 213 -8.70 5.98 15.82
N ARG A 214 -8.91 5.48 17.04
CA ARG A 214 -9.07 4.05 17.31
C ARG A 214 -10.27 3.51 16.54
N THR A 215 -10.07 2.44 15.78
CA THR A 215 -11.10 1.83 14.91
C THR A 215 -11.78 0.61 15.52
N THR A 216 -11.25 0.08 16.63
CA THR A 216 -11.76 -1.09 17.32
C THR A 216 -11.63 -0.96 18.85
N GLY A 217 -12.29 -1.86 19.58
CA GLY A 217 -11.93 -2.14 20.98
C GLY A 217 -10.48 -2.62 21.13
N ASP A 218 -10.03 -2.68 22.37
CA ASP A 218 -8.60 -2.86 22.71
C ASP A 218 -8.01 -4.15 22.16
N ILE A 219 -6.74 -4.06 21.75
CA ILE A 219 -5.89 -5.23 21.52
C ILE A 219 -5.56 -5.92 22.85
N ASN A 220 -5.17 -7.19 22.74
CA ASN A 220 -4.41 -7.88 23.77
C ASN A 220 -3.37 -8.77 23.07
N ASP A 221 -2.38 -9.24 23.82
CA ASP A 221 -1.25 -10.02 23.31
C ASP A 221 -1.64 -11.47 22.96
N THR A 222 -2.58 -11.63 22.05
CA THR A 222 -2.98 -12.91 21.46
C THR A 222 -3.10 -12.77 19.95
N TYR A 223 -2.67 -13.80 19.23
CA TYR A 223 -2.74 -13.82 17.76
C TYR A 223 -4.18 -13.65 17.24
N ALA A 224 -5.14 -14.31 17.88
CA ALA A 224 -6.55 -14.22 17.51
C ALA A 224 -7.09 -12.78 17.60
N LYS A 225 -6.69 -12.03 18.63
CA LYS A 225 -7.13 -10.64 18.80
C LYS A 225 -6.46 -9.70 17.80
N MET A 226 -5.15 -9.89 17.56
CA MET A 226 -4.41 -9.17 16.52
C MET A 226 -5.08 -9.33 15.14
N VAL A 227 -5.47 -10.56 14.78
CA VAL A 227 -6.16 -10.86 13.52
C VAL A 227 -7.57 -10.27 13.46
N ASP A 228 -8.35 -10.32 14.56
CA ASP A 228 -9.68 -9.69 14.65
C ASP A 228 -9.62 -8.18 14.35
N ILE A 229 -8.66 -7.49 14.96
CA ILE A 229 -8.44 -6.06 14.77
C ILE A 229 -7.98 -5.76 13.34
N PHE A 230 -6.99 -6.50 12.84
CA PHE A 230 -6.51 -6.38 11.46
C PHE A 230 -7.67 -6.46 10.45
N LYS A 231 -8.55 -7.46 10.58
CA LYS A 231 -9.70 -7.66 9.67
C LYS A 231 -10.70 -6.51 9.71
N LYS A 232 -10.88 -5.87 10.87
CA LYS A 232 -11.79 -4.71 11.03
C LYS A 232 -11.17 -3.42 10.49
N ASN A 233 -9.86 -3.25 10.63
CA ASN A 233 -9.17 -2.03 10.21
C ASN A 233 -8.81 -2.00 8.72
N LEU A 234 -8.49 -3.16 8.13
CA LEU A 234 -8.05 -3.25 6.73
C LEU A 234 -9.03 -2.62 5.71
N PRO A 235 -10.37 -2.82 5.81
CA PRO A 235 -11.33 -2.20 4.89
C PRO A 235 -11.43 -0.67 4.99
N LEU A 236 -10.88 -0.06 6.06
CA LEU A 236 -10.95 1.39 6.29
C LEU A 236 -9.87 2.17 5.53
N ALA A 237 -9.10 1.51 4.68
CA ALA A 237 -8.05 2.11 3.85
C ALA A 237 -8.43 3.40 3.11
N PRO A 238 -9.66 3.59 2.58
CA PRO A 238 -10.04 4.83 1.92
C PRO A 238 -10.05 6.08 2.82
N TYR A 239 -10.05 5.92 4.14
CA TYR A 239 -10.17 7.04 5.09
C TYR A 239 -8.82 7.53 5.64
N ALA A 240 -7.75 6.73 5.51
CA ALA A 240 -6.42 7.10 5.95
C ALA A 240 -5.70 7.98 4.92
N LYS A 241 -5.07 9.06 5.39
CA LYS A 241 -4.29 10.01 4.59
C LYS A 241 -3.31 10.79 5.49
N PRO A 242 -2.32 11.52 4.94
CA PRO A 242 -1.45 12.38 5.74
C PRO A 242 -2.22 13.28 6.71
N GLY A 243 -1.91 13.18 8.00
CA GLY A 243 -2.58 13.92 9.07
C GLY A 243 -3.83 13.27 9.67
N ALA A 244 -4.29 12.13 9.13
CA ALA A 244 -5.55 11.49 9.50
C ALA A 244 -5.45 9.95 9.36
N TRP A 245 -5.25 9.24 10.47
CA TRP A 245 -4.93 7.80 10.46
C TRP A 245 -5.95 6.92 11.18
N ASN A 246 -6.24 5.77 10.58
CA ASN A 246 -6.91 4.69 11.29
C ASN A 246 -5.95 4.06 12.31
N ASP A 247 -6.37 3.94 13.56
CA ASP A 247 -5.58 3.38 14.65
C ASP A 247 -6.13 1.99 15.07
N PRO A 248 -5.52 0.90 14.61
CA PRO A 248 -5.82 -0.46 15.06
C PRO A 248 -5.22 -0.80 16.44
N ASP A 249 -4.91 0.19 17.28
CA ASP A 249 -4.34 0.06 18.62
C ASP A 249 -2.83 -0.26 18.64
N MET A 250 -2.26 -0.24 19.84
CA MET A 250 -0.83 -0.36 20.11
C MET A 250 -0.23 -1.71 19.68
N LEU A 251 1.09 -1.72 19.47
CA LEU A 251 1.85 -2.91 19.16
C LEU A 251 2.06 -3.79 20.41
N GLU A 252 1.81 -5.08 20.28
CA GLU A 252 2.07 -6.09 21.33
C GLU A 252 3.45 -6.75 21.23
N VAL A 253 4.26 -6.34 20.25
CA VAL A 253 5.59 -6.90 19.99
C VAL A 253 6.46 -6.91 21.25
N GLY A 254 6.69 -8.11 21.79
CA GLY A 254 7.54 -8.33 22.95
C GLY A 254 6.83 -8.49 24.30
N ASN A 255 5.49 -8.56 24.34
CA ASN A 255 4.73 -8.77 25.58
C ASN A 255 4.66 -10.24 26.05
N GLY A 256 4.99 -11.20 25.18
CA GLY A 256 5.24 -12.62 25.51
C GLY A 256 4.12 -13.62 25.16
N GLY A 257 2.96 -13.16 24.71
CA GLY A 257 1.77 -13.96 24.37
C GLY A 257 1.67 -14.41 22.91
N MET A 258 2.55 -13.90 22.04
CA MET A 258 2.67 -14.35 20.64
C MET A 258 4.09 -14.86 20.32
N THR A 259 4.20 -15.70 19.30
CA THR A 259 5.47 -16.19 18.78
C THR A 259 6.22 -15.09 18.01
N PRO A 260 7.55 -15.22 17.80
CA PRO A 260 8.31 -14.26 16.98
C PRO A 260 7.75 -14.11 15.55
N THR A 261 7.25 -15.20 14.95
CA THR A 261 6.59 -15.18 13.64
C THR A 261 5.33 -14.32 13.66
N GLU A 262 4.49 -14.49 14.67
CA GLU A 262 3.25 -13.73 14.84
C GLU A 262 3.53 -12.25 15.12
N TYR A 263 4.56 -11.93 15.91
CA TYR A 263 4.98 -10.54 16.13
C TYR A 263 5.51 -9.87 14.85
N ARG A 264 6.26 -10.59 14.01
CA ARG A 264 6.68 -10.10 12.69
C ARG A 264 5.48 -9.84 11.78
N SER A 265 4.48 -10.73 11.81
CA SER A 265 3.22 -10.54 11.08
C SER A 265 2.46 -9.32 11.60
N HIS A 266 2.28 -9.20 12.91
CA HIS A 266 1.64 -8.05 13.54
C HIS A 266 2.30 -6.72 13.13
N PHE A 267 3.63 -6.63 13.22
CA PHE A 267 4.37 -5.42 12.82
C PHE A 267 4.21 -5.10 11.33
N SER A 268 4.31 -6.12 10.46
CA SER A 268 4.14 -5.95 9.01
C SER A 268 2.73 -5.50 8.63
N LEU A 269 1.71 -6.07 9.28
CA LEU A 269 0.31 -5.75 9.03
C LEU A 269 -0.03 -4.32 9.49
N TRP A 270 0.49 -3.88 10.64
CA TRP A 270 0.31 -2.50 11.10
C TRP A 270 1.01 -1.53 10.14
N ALA A 271 2.25 -1.81 9.75
CA ALA A 271 3.02 -0.97 8.84
C ALA A 271 2.39 -0.83 7.45
N VAL A 272 1.94 -1.93 6.84
CA VAL A 272 1.26 -1.86 5.53
C VAL A 272 -0.09 -1.15 5.64
N MET A 273 -0.72 -1.15 6.82
CA MET A 273 -1.96 -0.41 7.06
C MET A 273 -1.74 1.09 7.34
N ALA A 274 -0.50 1.59 7.35
CA ALA A 274 -0.19 2.96 7.80
C ALA A 274 -0.76 3.26 9.19
N ALA A 275 -0.67 2.29 10.10
CA ALA A 275 -1.14 2.40 11.47
C ALA A 275 -0.11 3.14 12.34
N PRO A 276 -0.54 3.82 13.42
CA PRO A 276 0.40 4.27 14.44
C PRO A 276 1.24 3.11 14.97
N LEU A 277 2.56 3.24 14.97
CA LEU A 277 3.48 2.24 15.51
C LEU A 277 3.84 2.61 16.95
N LEU A 278 2.87 2.46 17.86
CA LEU A 278 3.05 2.70 19.30
C LEU A 278 3.41 1.41 20.01
N ILE A 279 4.64 1.28 20.49
CA ILE A 279 5.12 0.12 21.24
C ILE A 279 4.38 0.02 22.57
N GLY A 280 3.71 -1.11 22.82
CA GLY A 280 3.00 -1.41 24.06
C GLY A 280 3.79 -2.24 25.08
N ALA A 281 4.98 -2.75 24.70
CA ALA A 281 5.79 -3.62 25.55
C ALA A 281 6.77 -2.85 26.45
N ASP A 282 7.08 -3.42 27.63
CA ASP A 282 8.10 -2.86 28.52
C ASP A 282 9.50 -3.04 27.90
N LEU A 283 9.98 -1.98 27.26
CA LEU A 283 11.25 -1.95 26.52
C LEU A 283 12.49 -2.34 27.34
N ARG A 284 12.40 -2.28 28.67
CA ARG A 284 13.46 -2.73 29.59
C ARG A 284 13.57 -4.26 29.62
N LYS A 285 12.54 -4.97 29.16
CA LYS A 285 12.40 -6.44 29.23
C LYS A 285 12.28 -7.12 27.86
N VAL A 286 12.04 -6.37 26.78
CA VAL A 286 11.96 -6.92 25.43
C VAL A 286 13.29 -7.58 25.03
N ASN A 287 13.21 -8.86 24.65
CA ASN A 287 14.36 -9.64 24.20
C ASN A 287 14.97 -9.12 22.88
N ALA A 288 16.16 -9.59 22.52
CA ALA A 288 16.87 -9.10 21.35
C ALA A 288 16.10 -9.30 20.03
N GLU A 289 15.49 -10.48 19.83
CA GLU A 289 14.76 -10.82 18.60
C GLU A 289 13.56 -9.90 18.36
N ASN A 290 12.70 -9.72 19.37
CA ASN A 290 11.53 -8.85 19.29
C ASN A 290 11.94 -7.38 19.18
N PHE A 291 13.05 -6.98 19.80
CA PHE A 291 13.57 -5.63 19.64
C PHE A 291 14.07 -5.37 18.21
N GLN A 292 14.66 -6.36 17.54
CA GLN A 292 15.03 -6.24 16.13
C GLN A 292 13.81 -6.11 15.20
N THR A 293 12.68 -6.74 15.55
CA THR A 293 11.40 -6.49 14.84
C THR A 293 11.03 -5.01 14.90
N LEU A 294 11.11 -4.39 16.08
CA LEU A 294 10.82 -2.96 16.26
C LEU A 294 11.83 -2.04 15.55
N LEU A 295 13.06 -2.50 15.27
CA LEU A 295 14.09 -1.70 14.59
C LEU A 295 14.12 -1.90 13.07
N ASN A 296 13.23 -2.68 12.48
CA ASN A 296 13.30 -3.00 11.06
C ASN A 296 12.93 -1.79 10.18
N ARG A 297 13.95 -1.00 9.81
CA ARG A 297 13.82 0.21 8.99
C ARG A 297 13.14 -0.01 7.64
N ASP A 298 13.35 -1.16 6.99
CA ASP A 298 12.70 -1.41 5.71
C ASP A 298 11.17 -1.53 5.83
N VAL A 299 10.67 -2.08 6.95
CA VAL A 299 9.24 -2.19 7.23
C VAL A 299 8.69 -0.84 7.73
N ILE A 300 9.46 -0.13 8.55
CA ILE A 300 9.11 1.22 9.02
C ILE A 300 9.01 2.20 7.83
N ASP A 301 9.90 2.11 6.85
CA ASP A 301 9.86 2.96 5.66
C ASP A 301 8.57 2.75 4.85
N VAL A 302 7.99 1.56 4.89
CA VAL A 302 6.66 1.31 4.31
C VAL A 302 5.58 2.02 5.11
N ASP A 303 5.61 1.94 6.43
CA ASP A 303 4.65 2.66 7.30
C ASP A 303 4.73 4.18 7.10
N GLN A 304 5.95 4.71 7.12
CA GLN A 304 6.29 6.13 7.08
C GLN A 304 6.38 6.71 5.66
N ASP A 305 5.96 5.97 4.63
CA ASP A 305 5.96 6.46 3.26
C ASP A 305 5.07 7.72 3.10
N ARG A 306 5.62 8.74 2.44
CA ARG A 306 5.02 10.08 2.35
C ARG A 306 3.79 10.16 1.47
N LEU A 307 3.50 9.14 0.65
CA LEU A 307 2.22 9.07 -0.06
C LEU A 307 1.08 8.95 0.95
N GLY A 308 1.36 8.36 2.11
CA GLY A 308 0.45 8.32 3.25
C GLY A 308 -0.83 7.55 2.98
N VAL A 309 -0.75 6.51 2.13
CA VAL A 309 -1.88 5.65 1.78
C VAL A 309 -1.83 4.37 2.61
N GLN A 310 -2.96 3.99 3.17
CA GLN A 310 -3.13 2.67 3.80
C GLN A 310 -3.22 1.56 2.73
N GLY A 311 -2.53 0.45 2.95
CA GLY A 311 -2.58 -0.73 2.08
C GLY A 311 -3.98 -1.34 1.98
N ARG A 312 -4.28 -1.92 0.82
CA ARG A 312 -5.58 -2.51 0.49
C ARG A 312 -5.46 -3.99 0.21
N GLN A 313 -6.49 -4.75 0.60
CA GLN A 313 -6.62 -6.15 0.22
C GLN A 313 -6.80 -6.26 -1.30
N ILE A 314 -5.94 -7.03 -1.95
CA ILE A 314 -6.02 -7.37 -3.37
C ILE A 314 -6.71 -8.71 -3.57
N SER A 315 -6.42 -9.69 -2.70
CA SER A 315 -7.11 -10.98 -2.72
C SER A 315 -7.18 -11.60 -1.32
N LEU A 316 -8.17 -12.48 -1.16
CA LEU A 316 -8.36 -13.34 0.01
C LEU A 316 -8.80 -14.72 -0.49
N SER A 317 -8.02 -15.75 -0.20
CA SER A 317 -8.34 -17.14 -0.56
C SER A 317 -7.92 -18.08 0.57
N GLY A 318 -8.85 -18.86 1.13
CA GLY A 318 -8.55 -19.84 2.19
C GLY A 318 -7.75 -19.26 3.35
N ASN A 319 -8.11 -18.06 3.84
CA ASN A 319 -7.38 -17.28 4.87
C ASN A 319 -5.98 -16.75 4.49
N ASN A 320 -5.56 -16.86 3.23
CA ASN A 320 -4.37 -16.19 2.73
C ASN A 320 -4.75 -14.81 2.20
N TYR A 321 -4.09 -13.76 2.69
CA TYR A 321 -4.30 -12.38 2.28
C TYR A 321 -3.14 -11.92 1.39
N VAL A 322 -3.49 -11.20 0.31
CA VAL A 322 -2.54 -10.37 -0.43
C VAL A 322 -2.94 -8.92 -0.22
N ILE A 323 -2.01 -8.11 0.29
CA ILE A 323 -2.22 -6.67 0.53
C ILE A 323 -1.20 -5.90 -0.31
N SER A 324 -1.64 -4.82 -0.95
CA SER A 324 -0.77 -3.92 -1.72
C SER A 324 -0.91 -2.50 -1.21
N LYS A 325 0.23 -1.80 -1.08
CA LYS A 325 0.31 -0.37 -0.75
C LYS A 325 1.21 0.33 -1.77
N PRO A 326 0.70 1.27 -2.58
CA PRO A 326 1.55 2.12 -3.41
C PRO A 326 2.43 3.00 -2.52
N LEU A 327 3.65 3.28 -2.97
CA LEU A 327 4.62 4.12 -2.28
C LEU A 327 4.92 5.38 -3.09
N SER A 328 5.39 6.43 -2.42
CA SER A 328 5.63 7.75 -3.00
C SER A 328 6.62 7.77 -4.17
N ASN A 329 7.53 6.80 -4.23
CA ASN A 329 8.51 6.66 -5.30
C ASN A 329 8.05 5.76 -6.47
N SER A 330 6.74 5.48 -6.57
CA SER A 330 6.12 4.57 -7.55
C SER A 330 6.43 3.07 -7.37
N ASP A 331 7.07 2.69 -6.26
CA ASP A 331 7.15 1.30 -5.83
C ASP A 331 5.85 0.86 -5.16
N TYR A 332 5.75 -0.44 -4.87
CA TYR A 332 4.67 -1.02 -4.09
C TYR A 332 5.22 -1.85 -2.94
N ALA A 333 4.64 -1.73 -1.76
CA ALA A 333 4.79 -2.74 -0.72
C ALA A 333 3.71 -3.82 -0.90
N VAL A 334 4.11 -5.08 -0.88
CA VAL A 334 3.23 -6.24 -1.01
C VAL A 334 3.41 -7.15 0.20
N VAL A 335 2.32 -7.43 0.91
CA VAL A 335 2.28 -8.38 2.02
C VAL A 335 1.52 -9.62 1.60
N LEU A 336 2.19 -10.78 1.73
CA LEU A 336 1.59 -12.10 1.64
C LEU A 336 1.41 -12.62 3.07
N PHE A 337 0.19 -12.65 3.58
CA PHE A 337 -0.11 -13.05 4.95
C PHE A 337 -0.85 -14.37 4.99
N ASN A 338 -0.26 -15.35 5.68
CA ASN A 338 -0.85 -16.66 5.90
C ASN A 338 -1.54 -16.71 7.27
N ASN A 339 -2.87 -16.61 7.28
CA ASN A 339 -3.66 -16.77 8.50
C ASN A 339 -4.15 -18.21 8.72
N ASN A 340 -3.42 -19.21 8.21
CA ASN A 340 -3.65 -20.63 8.46
C ASN A 340 -2.62 -21.22 9.42
N SER A 341 -2.92 -22.41 9.93
CA SER A 341 -2.09 -23.17 10.88
C SER A 341 -0.98 -24.00 10.23
N SER A 342 -0.82 -23.94 8.91
CA SER A 342 0.25 -24.63 8.17
C SER A 342 0.85 -23.69 7.12
N ALA A 343 2.07 -23.98 6.65
CA ALA A 343 2.70 -23.18 5.61
C ALA A 343 1.87 -23.20 4.31
N GLN A 344 1.76 -22.05 3.66
CA GLN A 344 0.99 -21.85 2.43
C GLN A 344 1.85 -21.17 1.37
N THR A 345 1.75 -21.61 0.12
CA THR A 345 2.28 -20.84 -1.01
C THR A 345 1.25 -19.78 -1.39
N ILE A 346 1.62 -18.52 -1.23
CA ILE A 346 0.75 -17.38 -1.56
C ILE A 346 1.38 -16.64 -2.73
N SER A 347 0.58 -16.30 -3.74
CA SER A 347 1.07 -15.62 -4.94
C SER A 347 0.12 -14.51 -5.42
N THR A 348 0.69 -13.56 -6.15
CA THR A 348 -0.03 -12.52 -6.89
C THR A 348 0.78 -12.11 -8.12
N THR A 349 0.22 -11.22 -8.95
CA THR A 349 0.89 -10.68 -10.15
C THR A 349 1.16 -9.20 -10.01
N ALA A 350 2.13 -8.71 -10.77
CA ALA A 350 2.40 -7.27 -10.91
C ALA A 350 1.14 -6.49 -11.31
N SER A 351 0.42 -6.98 -12.32
CA SER A 351 -0.84 -6.37 -12.76
C SER A 351 -1.87 -6.28 -11.63
N ALA A 352 -2.06 -7.36 -10.85
CA ALA A 352 -3.04 -7.39 -9.76
C ALA A 352 -2.71 -6.40 -8.62
N ILE A 353 -1.43 -6.15 -8.34
CA ILE A 353 -1.03 -5.18 -7.30
C ILE A 353 -1.05 -3.73 -7.80
N GLY A 354 -1.29 -3.49 -9.09
CA GLY A 354 -1.39 -2.18 -9.72
C GLY A 354 -0.07 -1.65 -10.31
N ILE A 355 1.02 -2.41 -10.28
CA ILE A 355 2.25 -2.04 -10.98
C ILE A 355 2.06 -2.43 -12.45
N GLY A 356 1.92 -1.42 -13.33
CA GLY A 356 1.63 -1.62 -14.76
C GLY A 356 2.70 -2.45 -15.50
N THR A 357 2.61 -2.52 -16.84
CA THR A 357 3.45 -3.42 -17.63
C THR A 357 4.94 -3.05 -17.60
N SER A 358 5.74 -3.93 -16.99
CA SER A 358 7.20 -3.96 -17.06
C SER A 358 7.65 -5.39 -17.43
N SER A 359 8.72 -5.50 -18.23
CA SER A 359 9.32 -6.79 -18.61
C SER A 359 9.92 -7.53 -17.41
N SER A 360 10.27 -6.82 -16.34
CA SER A 360 10.70 -7.42 -15.07
C SER A 360 10.40 -6.52 -13.87
N TYR A 361 10.48 -7.10 -12.67
CA TYR A 361 10.26 -6.45 -11.38
C TYR A 361 11.33 -6.89 -10.40
N ASN A 362 11.84 -5.95 -9.59
CA ASN A 362 12.70 -6.28 -8.46
C ASN A 362 11.84 -6.46 -7.21
N LEU A 363 11.99 -7.60 -6.55
CA LEU A 363 11.44 -7.84 -5.22
C LEU A 363 12.56 -7.78 -4.19
N LYS A 364 12.45 -6.88 -3.22
CA LYS A 364 13.26 -6.89 -2.00
C LYS A 364 12.40 -7.40 -0.85
N ASP A 365 12.79 -8.50 -0.23
CA ASP A 365 12.19 -8.99 1.02
C ASP A 365 12.64 -8.08 2.18
N LEU A 366 11.68 -7.49 2.88
CA LEU A 366 11.94 -6.49 3.92
C LEU A 366 12.38 -7.12 5.25
N TRP A 367 12.25 -8.43 5.41
CA TRP A 367 12.69 -9.17 6.58
C TRP A 367 14.03 -9.87 6.34
N SER A 368 14.15 -10.64 5.26
CA SER A 368 15.41 -11.35 4.94
C SER A 368 16.46 -10.45 4.27
N LYS A 369 16.06 -9.26 3.81
CA LYS A 369 16.89 -8.29 3.06
C LYS A 369 17.34 -8.78 1.68
N SER A 370 16.97 -10.00 1.31
CA SER A 370 17.27 -10.56 -0.01
C SER A 370 16.53 -9.80 -1.10
N SER A 371 17.18 -9.68 -2.26
CA SER A 371 16.59 -9.07 -3.45
C SER A 371 16.70 -10.01 -4.63
N ARG A 372 15.67 -10.05 -5.48
CA ARG A 372 15.68 -10.81 -6.73
C ARG A 372 14.89 -10.08 -7.80
N THR A 373 15.25 -10.31 -9.05
CA THR A 373 14.44 -9.88 -10.20
C THR A 373 13.51 -11.03 -10.62
N THR A 374 12.29 -10.71 -11.03
CA THR A 374 11.33 -11.68 -11.57
C THR A 374 10.66 -11.11 -12.81
N THR A 375 10.32 -11.98 -13.75
CA THR A 375 9.36 -11.70 -14.84
C THR A 375 8.00 -12.37 -14.57
N GLY A 376 7.95 -13.29 -13.59
CA GLY A 376 6.76 -14.06 -13.22
C GLY A 376 6.05 -13.55 -11.96
N ALA A 377 5.34 -14.45 -11.30
CA ALA A 377 4.54 -14.14 -10.11
C ALA A 377 5.37 -13.63 -8.92
N ILE A 378 4.74 -12.77 -8.11
CA ILE A 378 5.18 -12.41 -6.77
C ILE A 378 4.67 -13.51 -5.85
N SER A 379 5.56 -14.41 -5.40
CA SER A 379 5.17 -15.63 -4.68
C SER A 379 6.19 -15.99 -3.62
N ALA A 380 5.70 -16.57 -2.51
CA ALA A 380 6.51 -17.13 -1.44
C ALA A 380 5.80 -18.29 -0.73
N SER A 381 6.58 -19.21 -0.15
CA SER A 381 6.09 -20.11 0.89
C SER A 381 6.09 -19.35 2.21
N VAL A 382 4.90 -19.14 2.77
CA VAL A 382 4.68 -18.34 3.97
C VAL A 382 4.36 -19.27 5.14
N PRO A 383 5.11 -19.25 6.24
CA PRO A 383 4.86 -20.14 7.38
C PRO A 383 3.50 -19.87 8.01
N ALA A 384 3.00 -20.82 8.82
CA ALA A 384 1.77 -20.63 9.59
C ALA A 384 1.83 -19.33 10.39
N HIS A 385 0.76 -18.54 10.35
CA HIS A 385 0.65 -17.22 10.99
C HIS A 385 1.71 -16.20 10.54
N GLY A 386 2.44 -16.51 9.48
CA GLY A 386 3.57 -15.74 8.99
C GLY A 386 3.19 -14.72 7.93
N THR A 387 4.13 -13.80 7.69
CA THR A 387 4.09 -12.87 6.56
C THR A 387 5.36 -12.97 5.75
N VAL A 388 5.25 -12.71 4.46
CA VAL A 388 6.36 -12.25 3.63
C VAL A 388 6.00 -10.86 3.12
N MET A 389 6.90 -9.90 3.31
CA MET A 389 6.69 -8.52 2.92
C MET A 389 7.76 -8.12 1.91
N TYR A 390 7.32 -7.73 0.71
CA TYR A 390 8.18 -7.29 -0.37
C TYR A 390 8.02 -5.79 -0.61
N ARG A 391 9.13 -5.12 -0.95
CA ARG A 391 9.09 -3.91 -1.78
C ARG A 391 9.30 -4.34 -3.23
N VAL A 392 8.38 -3.93 -4.08
CA VAL A 392 8.34 -4.26 -5.50
C VAL A 392 8.55 -2.98 -6.29
N SER A 393 9.62 -2.94 -7.06
CA SER A 393 9.92 -1.85 -7.99
C SER A 393 9.91 -2.37 -9.42
N LYS A 394 9.60 -1.51 -10.38
CA LYS A 394 9.78 -1.86 -11.80
C LYS A 394 11.26 -2.15 -12.03
N GLY A 395 11.54 -3.23 -12.74
CA GLY A 395 12.90 -3.51 -13.22
C GLY A 395 13.36 -2.39 -14.14
N VAL A 396 14.65 -2.11 -14.15
CA VAL A 396 15.26 -1.28 -15.19
C VAL A 396 15.14 -2.07 -16.50
N ARG A 397 14.51 -1.49 -17.53
CA ARG A 397 14.48 -2.12 -18.85
C ARG A 397 15.90 -2.12 -19.41
N THR A 398 16.50 -3.29 -19.56
CA THR A 398 17.84 -3.42 -20.11
C THR A 398 17.75 -3.67 -21.61
N PRO A 399 18.32 -2.79 -22.45
CA PRO A 399 18.38 -3.07 -23.89
C PRO A 399 19.28 -4.28 -24.17
N PRO A 400 19.10 -5.00 -25.29
CA PRO A 400 20.02 -6.05 -25.70
C PRO A 400 21.46 -5.53 -25.78
N ALA A 401 22.43 -6.37 -25.39
CA ALA A 401 23.84 -6.04 -25.53
C ALA A 401 24.23 -5.86 -27.00
N ALA A 402 25.40 -5.29 -27.28
CA ALA A 402 25.93 -5.25 -28.64
C ALA A 402 26.10 -6.68 -29.21
N GLY A 403 25.80 -6.87 -30.48
CA GLY A 403 25.81 -8.16 -31.18
C GLY A 403 24.47 -8.51 -31.84
N THR A 404 24.41 -9.69 -32.46
CA THR A 404 23.16 -10.23 -33.03
C THR A 404 22.53 -11.21 -32.04
N HIS A 405 21.24 -11.02 -31.76
CA HIS A 405 20.48 -11.82 -30.80
C HIS A 405 19.24 -12.38 -31.46
N HIS A 406 18.96 -13.67 -31.25
CA HIS A 406 17.66 -14.21 -31.62
C HIS A 406 16.58 -13.60 -30.72
N VAL A 407 15.45 -13.23 -31.31
CA VAL A 407 14.36 -12.58 -30.59
C VAL A 407 13.74 -13.52 -29.54
N SER A 408 13.79 -14.84 -29.76
CA SER A 408 13.35 -15.82 -28.77
C SER A 408 14.23 -15.90 -27.52
N ASP A 409 15.49 -15.44 -27.58
CA ASP A 409 16.38 -15.33 -26.42
C ASP A 409 16.15 -14.04 -25.62
N LEU A 410 15.48 -13.05 -26.22
CA LEU A 410 15.18 -11.79 -25.56
C LEU A 410 14.01 -11.91 -24.58
N SER A 411 13.97 -10.96 -23.63
CA SER A 411 12.81 -10.73 -22.78
C SER A 411 11.87 -9.76 -23.50
N TRP A 412 10.63 -10.19 -23.74
CA TRP A 412 9.58 -9.30 -24.24
C TRP A 412 8.98 -8.46 -23.10
N ASP A 413 8.47 -7.27 -23.42
CA ASP A 413 7.65 -6.43 -22.54
C ASP A 413 6.21 -6.97 -22.43
N THR A 414 5.64 -7.39 -23.56
CA THR A 414 4.30 -7.97 -23.65
C THR A 414 4.28 -9.05 -24.72
N ALA A 415 3.45 -10.08 -24.54
CA ALA A 415 3.23 -11.14 -25.52
C ALA A 415 1.79 -11.64 -25.42
N THR A 416 1.06 -11.57 -26.53
CA THR A 416 -0.32 -12.06 -26.66
C THR A 416 -0.44 -12.88 -27.93
N SER A 417 -1.23 -13.95 -27.87
CA SER A 417 -1.58 -14.83 -28.99
C SER A 417 -3.08 -15.08 -28.96
N GLY A 418 -3.72 -15.19 -30.12
CA GLY A 418 -5.17 -15.32 -30.22
C GLY A 418 -5.68 -16.64 -29.63
N TRP A 419 -4.88 -17.69 -29.81
CA TRP A 419 -5.07 -19.01 -29.22
C TRP A 419 -3.73 -19.49 -28.65
N GLY A 420 -3.79 -20.11 -27.47
CA GLY A 420 -2.59 -20.57 -26.78
C GLY A 420 -1.65 -19.46 -26.30
N PRO A 421 -0.55 -19.82 -25.62
CA PRO A 421 0.52 -18.89 -25.33
C PRO A 421 1.42 -18.63 -26.56
N VAL A 422 2.26 -17.59 -26.47
CA VAL A 422 3.40 -17.43 -27.38
C VAL A 422 4.48 -18.42 -26.97
N GLU A 423 4.95 -19.20 -27.93
CA GLU A 423 5.87 -20.30 -27.69
C GLU A 423 7.30 -19.95 -28.13
N LYS A 424 8.29 -20.23 -27.28
CA LYS A 424 9.72 -20.00 -27.60
C LYS A 424 10.33 -21.26 -28.22
N ASP A 425 10.94 -21.08 -29.39
CA ASP A 425 11.68 -22.09 -30.15
C ASP A 425 10.85 -23.34 -30.49
N ARG A 426 9.52 -23.18 -30.57
CA ARG A 426 8.54 -24.21 -30.94
C ARG A 426 7.27 -23.56 -31.51
N SER A 427 6.49 -24.31 -32.28
CA SER A 427 5.20 -23.91 -32.86
C SER A 427 4.14 -23.65 -31.78
N ASN A 428 2.97 -23.12 -32.15
CA ASN A 428 1.85 -22.97 -31.21
C ASN A 428 1.10 -24.31 -31.05
N GLY A 429 1.32 -25.03 -29.95
CA GLY A 429 0.79 -26.39 -29.78
C GLY A 429 -0.61 -26.50 -29.17
N ASN A 430 -1.41 -25.42 -29.16
CA ASN A 430 -2.70 -25.21 -28.48
C ASN A 430 -2.60 -24.54 -27.10
N GLN A 431 -3.24 -25.09 -26.05
CA GLN A 431 -3.57 -24.32 -24.84
C GLN A 431 -2.47 -24.30 -23.78
N ALA A 432 -1.59 -25.30 -23.73
CA ALA A 432 -0.63 -25.46 -22.66
C ALA A 432 0.73 -24.87 -23.06
N ALA A 433 1.39 -24.16 -22.15
CA ALA A 433 2.75 -23.71 -22.42
C ALA A 433 3.68 -24.91 -22.65
N GLY A 434 4.45 -24.87 -23.73
CA GLY A 434 5.43 -25.88 -24.09
C GLY A 434 4.88 -27.11 -24.82
N ASP A 435 3.63 -27.08 -25.31
CA ASP A 435 3.03 -28.20 -26.06
C ASP A 435 3.34 -28.19 -27.57
N GLY A 436 3.96 -27.11 -28.07
CA GLY A 436 4.39 -26.93 -29.46
C GLY A 436 5.48 -27.89 -29.95
N ARG A 437 5.55 -28.05 -31.27
CA ARG A 437 6.54 -28.88 -31.98
C ARG A 437 7.69 -28.03 -32.55
N THR A 438 8.64 -28.65 -33.23
CA THR A 438 9.68 -27.90 -33.96
C THR A 438 9.03 -27.00 -35.02
N LEU A 439 9.37 -25.71 -34.99
CA LEU A 439 8.95 -24.71 -35.98
C LEU A 439 9.29 -25.20 -37.39
N THR A 440 8.29 -25.34 -38.26
CA THR A 440 8.50 -25.86 -39.61
C THR A 440 7.66 -25.10 -40.62
N ILE A 441 8.29 -24.50 -41.63
CA ILE A 441 7.59 -23.76 -42.68
C ILE A 441 7.93 -24.39 -44.04
N ASN A 442 6.92 -24.94 -44.72
CA ASN A 442 7.03 -25.55 -46.04
C ASN A 442 8.19 -26.56 -46.13
N GLY A 443 8.27 -27.45 -45.14
CA GLY A 443 9.26 -28.52 -45.00
C GLY A 443 10.62 -28.09 -44.43
N THR A 444 10.84 -26.79 -44.17
CA THR A 444 12.10 -26.30 -43.59
C THR A 444 11.95 -26.14 -42.08
N THR A 445 12.82 -26.79 -41.31
CA THR A 445 12.78 -26.73 -39.84
C THR A 445 13.67 -25.60 -39.30
N TYR A 446 13.24 -25.01 -38.18
CA TYR A 446 13.95 -23.92 -37.51
C TYR A 446 14.14 -24.23 -36.03
N ALA A 447 15.37 -24.11 -35.54
CA ALA A 447 15.70 -24.34 -34.14
C ALA A 447 15.39 -23.15 -33.23
N LYS A 448 15.26 -21.94 -33.81
CA LYS A 448 15.02 -20.69 -33.08
C LYS A 448 13.82 -19.96 -33.66
N GLY A 449 12.96 -19.45 -32.80
CA GLY A 449 11.81 -18.67 -33.24
C GLY A 449 10.70 -18.51 -32.22
N LEU A 450 9.57 -17.99 -32.69
CA LEU A 450 8.37 -17.78 -31.89
C LEU A 450 7.16 -18.36 -32.62
N GLY A 451 6.50 -19.34 -32.02
CA GLY A 451 5.23 -19.88 -32.49
C GLY A 451 4.05 -19.12 -31.87
N VAL A 452 3.11 -18.69 -32.68
CA VAL A 452 1.92 -17.92 -32.26
C VAL A 452 0.68 -18.35 -33.03
N HIS A 453 -0.47 -17.91 -32.57
CA HIS A 453 -1.73 -17.97 -33.32
C HIS A 453 -2.26 -16.56 -33.55
N ALA A 454 -2.75 -16.25 -34.76
CA ALA A 454 -3.32 -14.92 -35.03
C ALA A 454 -4.64 -14.69 -34.26
N VAL A 455 -4.99 -13.47 -33.83
CA VAL A 455 -4.16 -12.26 -33.84
C VAL A 455 -3.16 -12.30 -32.68
N SER A 456 -1.89 -11.98 -32.96
CA SER A 456 -0.84 -11.94 -31.95
C SER A 456 -0.06 -10.63 -31.98
N GLU A 457 0.51 -10.27 -30.83
CA GLU A 457 1.39 -9.11 -30.68
C GLU A 457 2.43 -9.39 -29.60
N ILE A 458 3.70 -9.16 -29.94
CA ILE A 458 4.84 -9.30 -29.03
C ILE A 458 5.68 -8.04 -29.09
N SER A 459 5.97 -7.42 -27.95
CA SER A 459 6.76 -6.18 -27.87
C SER A 459 8.08 -6.42 -27.14
N PHE A 460 9.17 -5.83 -27.62
CA PHE A 460 10.51 -5.90 -27.04
C PHE A 460 11.08 -4.51 -26.82
N TYR A 461 11.69 -4.27 -25.67
CA TYR A 461 12.45 -3.05 -25.42
C TYR A 461 13.86 -3.15 -26.01
N LEU A 462 14.16 -2.28 -26.95
CA LEU A 462 15.47 -2.17 -27.61
C LEU A 462 16.32 -1.04 -27.03
N GLY A 463 15.70 -0.06 -26.35
CA GLY A 463 16.39 1.08 -25.75
C GLY A 463 17.30 1.83 -26.71
N ARG A 464 16.93 1.89 -28.00
CA ARG A 464 17.68 2.52 -29.10
C ARG A 464 19.06 1.90 -29.35
N ALA A 465 19.31 0.70 -28.82
CA ALA A 465 20.58 0.00 -28.96
C ALA A 465 20.67 -0.81 -30.26
N CYS A 466 19.54 -1.14 -30.90
CA CYS A 466 19.48 -2.00 -32.07
C CYS A 466 19.33 -1.22 -33.38
N LYS A 467 19.81 -1.78 -34.48
CA LYS A 467 19.88 -1.12 -35.79
C LYS A 467 19.12 -1.86 -36.90
N ALA A 468 18.95 -3.17 -36.77
CA ALA A 468 18.31 -3.99 -37.79
C ALA A 468 17.54 -5.17 -37.20
N PHE A 469 16.45 -5.54 -37.86
CA PHE A 469 15.66 -6.75 -37.64
C PHE A 469 15.66 -7.63 -38.88
N SER A 470 15.63 -8.96 -38.70
CA SER A 470 15.40 -9.94 -39.76
C SER A 470 14.63 -11.16 -39.25
N ALA A 471 13.75 -11.76 -40.06
CA ALA A 471 13.09 -13.04 -39.77
C ALA A 471 12.66 -13.75 -41.05
N SER A 472 12.57 -15.08 -40.99
CA SER A 472 11.75 -15.87 -41.92
C SER A 472 10.36 -16.01 -41.31
N VAL A 473 9.28 -15.89 -42.09
CA VAL A 473 7.91 -16.01 -41.57
C VAL A 473 7.06 -16.90 -42.44
N GLY A 474 6.06 -17.55 -41.86
CA GLY A 474 5.12 -18.42 -42.57
C GLY A 474 4.17 -19.14 -41.61
N ILE A 475 3.22 -19.89 -42.17
CA ILE A 475 2.33 -20.77 -41.39
C ILE A 475 3.09 -22.06 -41.08
N ASP A 476 2.93 -22.58 -39.85
CA ASP A 476 3.58 -23.82 -39.42
C ASP A 476 2.96 -25.04 -40.11
N ASP A 477 3.79 -26.02 -40.49
CA ASP A 477 3.41 -27.24 -41.20
C ASP A 477 2.51 -28.18 -40.37
N GLU A 478 2.32 -27.92 -39.07
CA GLU A 478 1.28 -28.61 -38.29
C GLU A 478 -0.13 -28.31 -38.78
N VAL A 479 -0.30 -27.23 -39.53
CA VAL A 479 -1.51 -26.90 -40.26
C VAL A 479 -1.54 -27.69 -41.58
N ALA A 480 -2.54 -28.56 -41.73
CA ALA A 480 -2.65 -29.41 -42.91
C ALA A 480 -2.95 -28.61 -44.18
N GLY A 481 -2.15 -28.82 -45.23
CA GLY A 481 -2.43 -28.33 -46.58
C GLY A 481 -2.20 -26.83 -46.75
N SER A 482 -3.15 -26.14 -47.37
CA SER A 482 -3.09 -24.69 -47.64
C SER A 482 -3.94 -23.87 -46.66
N ASN A 483 -4.27 -24.45 -45.50
CA ASN A 483 -5.11 -23.81 -44.49
C ASN A 483 -4.36 -22.68 -43.78
N GLY A 484 -5.12 -21.84 -43.07
CA GLY A 484 -4.62 -20.65 -42.40
C GLY A 484 -4.32 -19.50 -43.36
N SER A 485 -4.47 -18.29 -42.87
CA SER A 485 -4.27 -17.07 -43.64
C SER A 485 -3.88 -15.93 -42.70
N VAL A 486 -2.61 -15.51 -42.77
CA VAL A 486 -2.06 -14.53 -41.83
C VAL A 486 -1.26 -13.44 -42.55
N VAL A 487 -1.07 -12.30 -41.87
CA VAL A 487 -0.13 -11.25 -42.28
C VAL A 487 0.81 -10.95 -41.13
N PHE A 488 2.12 -11.08 -41.37
CA PHE A 488 3.17 -10.70 -40.44
C PHE A 488 3.55 -9.24 -40.65
N GLN A 489 3.60 -8.48 -39.57
CA GLN A 489 3.96 -7.07 -39.56
C GLN A 489 5.00 -6.79 -38.48
N VAL A 490 5.98 -5.97 -38.82
CA VAL A 490 7.05 -5.56 -37.90
C VAL A 490 6.96 -4.05 -37.70
N PHE A 491 6.94 -3.58 -36.46
CA PHE A 491 6.92 -2.17 -36.13
C PHE A 491 8.12 -1.75 -35.27
N ALA A 492 8.62 -0.54 -35.54
CA ALA A 492 9.59 0.17 -34.70
C ALA A 492 8.92 1.45 -34.15
N ASP A 493 8.78 1.57 -32.82
CA ASP A 493 8.13 2.71 -32.14
C ASP A 493 6.74 3.11 -32.68
N GLY A 494 6.04 2.18 -33.33
CA GLY A 494 4.73 2.40 -33.97
C GLY A 494 4.77 2.59 -35.49
N THR A 495 5.94 2.70 -36.11
CA THR A 495 6.08 2.74 -37.57
C THR A 495 6.22 1.33 -38.13
N LYS A 496 5.38 0.92 -39.09
CA LYS A 496 5.52 -0.38 -39.76
C LYS A 496 6.75 -0.37 -40.67
N ILE A 497 7.72 -1.23 -40.39
CA ILE A 497 9.00 -1.32 -41.11
C ILE A 497 9.08 -2.53 -42.05
N ALA A 498 8.25 -3.55 -41.86
CA ALA A 498 8.14 -4.71 -42.75
C ALA A 498 6.73 -5.31 -42.71
N ASP A 499 6.31 -5.94 -43.81
CA ASP A 499 5.01 -6.58 -43.98
C ASP A 499 5.14 -7.77 -44.93
N SER A 500 4.58 -8.93 -44.58
CA SER A 500 4.65 -10.13 -45.42
C SER A 500 3.63 -10.14 -46.55
N GLY A 501 2.61 -9.29 -46.54
CA GLY A 501 1.35 -9.58 -47.22
C GLY A 501 0.69 -10.87 -46.70
N THR A 502 -0.43 -11.26 -47.31
CA THR A 502 -1.11 -12.50 -46.94
C THR A 502 -0.23 -13.72 -47.23
N MET A 503 -0.11 -14.59 -46.23
CA MET A 503 0.57 -15.88 -46.29
C MET A 503 -0.41 -16.99 -45.91
N THR A 504 -0.31 -18.13 -46.58
CA THR A 504 -1.10 -19.35 -46.32
C THR A 504 -0.17 -20.54 -46.10
N GLY A 505 -0.69 -21.69 -45.67
CA GLY A 505 0.10 -22.93 -45.53
C GLY A 505 0.82 -23.39 -46.83
N ALA A 506 0.39 -22.91 -48.00
CA ALA A 506 1.06 -23.18 -49.27
C ALA A 506 2.18 -22.18 -49.61
N THR A 507 2.34 -21.12 -48.83
CA THR A 507 3.30 -20.04 -49.11
C THR A 507 4.66 -20.41 -48.53
N ALA A 508 5.70 -20.43 -49.38
CA ALA A 508 7.07 -20.59 -48.91
C ALA A 508 7.46 -19.49 -47.90
N ALA A 509 8.38 -19.80 -46.98
CA ALA A 509 8.85 -18.86 -45.97
C ALA A 509 9.28 -17.53 -46.60
N ARG A 510 8.75 -16.41 -46.08
CA ARG A 510 9.07 -15.06 -46.57
C ARG A 510 10.10 -14.43 -45.66
N GLN A 511 11.13 -13.82 -46.25
CA GLN A 511 12.08 -13.02 -45.49
C GLN A 511 11.51 -11.62 -45.22
N LEU A 512 11.50 -11.22 -43.96
CA LEU A 512 11.24 -9.86 -43.52
C LEU A 512 12.52 -9.26 -42.94
N SER A 513 12.78 -8.00 -43.28
CA SER A 513 13.86 -7.22 -42.67
C SER A 513 13.46 -5.75 -42.59
N GLY A 514 14.05 -5.02 -41.65
CA GLY A 514 13.76 -3.60 -41.48
C GLY A 514 14.77 -2.90 -40.57
N SER A 515 14.86 -1.58 -40.69
CA SER A 515 15.71 -0.77 -39.83
C SER A 515 15.08 -0.58 -38.45
N LEU A 516 15.89 -0.71 -37.41
CA LEU A 516 15.56 -0.37 -36.02
C LEU A 516 16.31 0.87 -35.55
N ALA A 517 16.89 1.67 -36.46
CA ALA A 517 17.68 2.83 -36.09
C ALA A 517 16.87 3.79 -35.21
N ASN A 518 17.40 4.07 -34.01
CA ASN A 518 16.78 4.89 -32.97
C ASN A 518 15.47 4.33 -32.38
N ALA A 519 15.11 3.08 -32.71
CA ALA A 519 13.90 2.44 -32.20
C ALA A 519 14.05 2.09 -30.72
N GLU A 520 13.12 2.54 -29.91
CA GLU A 520 13.03 2.19 -28.51
C GLU A 520 12.34 0.84 -28.30
N LEU A 521 11.37 0.51 -29.15
CA LEU A 521 10.55 -0.69 -29.13
C LEU A 521 10.52 -1.39 -30.49
N LEU A 522 10.58 -2.72 -30.48
CA LEU A 522 10.23 -3.61 -31.59
C LEU A 522 8.92 -4.30 -31.27
N ARG A 523 7.95 -4.27 -32.20
CA ARG A 523 6.74 -5.08 -32.13
C ARG A 523 6.64 -6.04 -33.30
N LEU A 524 6.34 -7.30 -32.99
CA LEU A 524 6.02 -8.35 -33.94
C LEU A 524 4.52 -8.62 -33.85
N VAL A 525 3.81 -8.45 -34.96
CA VAL A 525 2.35 -8.55 -35.01
C VAL A 525 1.98 -9.57 -36.09
N VAL A 526 1.06 -10.48 -35.77
CA VAL A 526 0.42 -11.34 -36.77
C VAL A 526 -1.07 -11.02 -36.78
N THR A 527 -1.59 -10.56 -37.92
CA THR A 527 -3.02 -10.34 -38.12
C THR A 527 -3.63 -11.48 -38.94
N ASN A 528 -4.96 -11.61 -38.88
CA ASN A 528 -5.68 -12.44 -39.84
C ASN A 528 -5.50 -11.90 -41.27
N GLY A 529 -5.48 -12.80 -42.25
CA GLY A 529 -5.22 -12.54 -43.66
C GLY A 529 -6.44 -12.18 -44.52
N GLY A 530 -7.62 -12.01 -43.90
CA GLY A 530 -8.86 -11.56 -44.56
C GLY A 530 -9.98 -12.60 -44.58
N ASP A 531 -9.89 -13.67 -43.80
CA ASP A 531 -10.85 -14.77 -43.69
C ASP A 531 -11.28 -15.03 -42.23
N ASN A 532 -11.03 -16.21 -41.67
CA ASN A 532 -11.31 -16.59 -40.28
C ASN A 532 -10.00 -16.97 -39.59
N ILE A 533 -10.01 -17.09 -38.26
CA ILE A 533 -8.79 -17.38 -37.50
C ILE A 533 -8.44 -18.88 -37.43
N ASP A 534 -9.21 -19.76 -38.07
CA ASP A 534 -8.97 -21.20 -37.98
C ASP A 534 -7.64 -21.54 -38.67
N HIS A 535 -6.81 -22.31 -37.97
CA HIS A 535 -5.50 -22.75 -38.46
C HIS A 535 -4.46 -21.63 -38.67
N ASP A 536 -4.64 -20.46 -38.06
CA ASP A 536 -3.68 -19.35 -38.13
C ASP A 536 -2.44 -19.55 -37.23
N HIS A 537 -1.86 -20.76 -37.23
CA HIS A 537 -0.62 -21.09 -36.52
C HIS A 537 0.57 -20.52 -37.31
N ALA A 538 1.15 -19.47 -36.77
CA ALA A 538 2.11 -18.62 -37.44
C ALA A 538 3.48 -18.68 -36.76
N ASP A 539 4.53 -18.81 -37.58
CA ASP A 539 5.90 -18.92 -37.14
C ASP A 539 6.70 -17.67 -37.49
N TRP A 540 7.27 -17.03 -36.46
CA TRP A 540 8.45 -16.19 -36.64
C TRP A 540 9.68 -17.10 -36.55
N ALA A 541 10.18 -17.54 -37.70
CA ALA A 541 11.32 -18.44 -37.83
C ALA A 541 12.66 -17.68 -37.93
N ASN A 542 13.58 -18.02 -37.03
CA ASN A 542 14.89 -17.39 -36.89
C ASN A 542 14.90 -15.85 -36.77
N PRO A 543 13.95 -15.22 -36.04
CA PRO A 543 13.90 -13.78 -35.89
C PRO A 543 15.12 -13.31 -35.10
N ALA A 544 15.77 -12.25 -35.56
CA ALA A 544 16.96 -11.70 -34.94
C ALA A 544 16.98 -10.18 -34.98
N VAL A 545 17.65 -9.59 -33.99
CA VAL A 545 18.01 -8.16 -33.97
C VAL A 545 19.51 -8.01 -33.88
N THR A 546 20.05 -6.99 -34.55
CA THR A 546 21.46 -6.61 -34.45
C THR A 546 21.59 -5.29 -33.70
N CYS A 547 22.42 -5.27 -32.66
CA CYS A 547 22.57 -4.17 -31.72
C CYS A 547 24.03 -3.75 -31.54
N GLY A 548 24.27 -2.51 -31.10
CA GLY A 548 25.58 -1.88 -31.04
C GLY A 548 25.90 -1.04 -32.27
#